data_AF-A0AAU0QTS8-F1
#
_entry.id   AF-A0AAU0QTS8-F1
#
_cell.length_a   1.000
_cell.length_b   1.000
_cell.length_c   1.000
_cell.angle_alpha   90.00
_cell.angle_beta   90.00
_cell.angle_gamma   90.00
#
_symmetry.space_group_name_H-M   'P 1'
#
loop_
_entity.id
_entity.type
_entity.pdbx_description
1 polymer ?
#
loop_
_entity_poly.entity_id
_entity_poly.type
_entity_poly.pdbx_seq_one_letter_code
_entity_poly.pdbx_strand_id
1 'polypeptide(L)'
;MDQLFRYPLHQIPLVAMAIIIALSVHEFAHAYVAYKFGDDTAKKQGRLTLSPMAHLDPIGMIAVLILGFGWARPVPVNPYNFKRPRLAGILVSIAGPISNLILSAIGLIIWYSLLTFGVLDSIPFAVADTLAQFFQIFIMLNIVLLVFNLLPIPPLDGYRVVEDLAPTNIRSKMTQYEKYGAIALLILVITPLSNYTIQPIFNVVIPYVFAFLNSIIAPIFGLI
;
A
#
# COMPACT_ATOMS: atom_id res chain seq x y z
N MET A 1 3.83 29.43 -3.85
CA MET A 1 2.82 28.39 -3.52
C MET A 1 2.09 28.16 -4.83
N ASP A 2 2.61 27.35 -5.76
CA ASP A 2 2.09 27.38 -7.16
C ASP A 2 2.08 26.01 -7.83
N GLN A 3 1.72 24.96 -7.08
CA GLN A 3 1.28 23.70 -7.67
C GLN A 3 0.03 23.23 -6.94
N LEU A 4 -1.11 23.27 -7.62
CA LEU A 4 -2.38 22.69 -7.17
C LEU A 4 -2.25 21.17 -6.96
N PHE A 5 -1.33 20.53 -7.67
CA PHE A 5 -1.04 19.10 -7.59
C PHE A 5 0.28 18.85 -6.87
N ARG A 6 0.32 17.77 -6.09
CA ARG A 6 1.54 17.32 -5.43
C ARG A 6 2.60 16.81 -6.41
N TYR A 7 2.15 16.32 -7.56
CA TYR A 7 2.99 15.74 -8.61
C TYR A 7 3.02 16.63 -9.86
N PRO A 8 4.13 16.63 -10.63
CA PRO A 8 4.17 17.21 -11.96
C PRO A 8 3.07 16.62 -12.86
N LEU A 9 2.48 17.44 -13.74
CA LEU A 9 1.35 17.02 -14.59
C LEU A 9 1.65 15.77 -15.43
N HIS A 10 2.89 15.62 -15.92
CA HIS A 10 3.30 14.46 -16.72
C HIS A 10 3.41 13.16 -15.90
N GLN A 11 3.56 13.25 -14.57
CA GLN A 11 3.64 12.09 -13.68
C GLN A 11 2.27 11.65 -13.14
N ILE A 12 1.25 12.52 -13.19
CA ILE A 12 -0.10 12.21 -12.70
C ILE A 12 -0.65 10.89 -13.30
N PRO A 13 -0.54 10.62 -14.62
CA PRO A 13 -1.00 9.36 -15.19
C PRO A 13 -0.23 8.15 -14.66
N LEU A 14 1.08 8.30 -14.42
CA LEU A 14 1.95 7.24 -13.91
C LEU A 14 1.60 6.91 -12.45
N VAL A 15 1.44 7.94 -11.62
CA VAL A 15 1.00 7.81 -10.22
C VAL A 15 -0.38 7.18 -10.14
N ALA A 16 -1.32 7.65 -10.97
CA ALA A 16 -2.67 7.10 -11.03
C ALA A 16 -2.65 5.61 -11.41
N MET A 17 -1.89 5.23 -12.43
CA MET A 17 -1.75 3.82 -12.81
C MET A 17 -1.15 2.97 -11.68
N ALA A 18 -0.06 3.46 -11.06
CA ALA A 18 0.60 2.75 -9.98
C ALA A 18 -0.31 2.55 -8.77
N ILE A 19 -1.03 3.59 -8.35
CA ILE A 19 -1.91 3.52 -7.16
C ILE A 19 -3.15 2.67 -7.42
N ILE A 20 -3.72 2.74 -8.63
CA ILE A 20 -4.83 1.90 -9.05
C ILE A 20 -4.45 0.42 -8.89
N ILE A 21 -3.27 0.03 -9.40
CA ILE A 21 -2.79 -1.35 -9.30
C ILE A 21 -2.52 -1.71 -7.85
N ALA A 22 -1.76 -0.89 -7.13
CA ALA A 22 -1.34 -1.17 -5.75
C ALA A 22 -2.53 -1.37 -4.81
N LEU A 23 -3.49 -0.44 -4.80
CA LEU A 23 -4.66 -0.53 -3.91
C LEU A 23 -5.62 -1.66 -4.31
N SER A 24 -5.78 -1.92 -5.62
CA SER A 24 -6.63 -3.03 -6.07
C SER A 24 -6.10 -4.38 -5.60
N VAL A 25 -4.78 -4.59 -5.69
CA VAL A 25 -4.12 -5.82 -5.23
C VAL A 25 -4.13 -5.90 -3.70
N HIS A 26 -3.91 -4.77 -3.02
CA HIS A 26 -3.94 -4.67 -1.57
C HIS A 26 -5.31 -5.08 -0.98
N GLU A 27 -6.38 -4.46 -1.46
CA GLU A 27 -7.75 -4.76 -1.03
C GLU A 27 -8.17 -6.18 -1.44
N PHE A 28 -7.77 -6.63 -2.63
CA PHE A 28 -7.96 -8.02 -3.03
C PHE A 28 -7.26 -9.01 -2.08
N ALA A 29 -6.05 -8.69 -1.61
CA ALA A 29 -5.32 -9.57 -0.70
C ALA A 29 -6.05 -9.72 0.64
N HIS A 30 -6.58 -8.63 1.21
CA HIS A 30 -7.45 -8.69 2.39
C HIS A 30 -8.68 -9.58 2.14
N ALA A 31 -9.40 -9.33 1.04
CA ALA A 31 -10.60 -10.10 0.66
C ALA A 31 -10.28 -11.59 0.50
N TYR A 32 -9.17 -11.92 -0.16
CA TYR A 32 -8.75 -13.28 -0.45
C TYR A 32 -8.38 -14.04 0.81
N VAL A 33 -7.60 -13.43 1.70
CA VAL A 33 -7.23 -14.06 2.97
C VAL A 33 -8.46 -14.22 3.86
N ALA A 34 -9.34 -13.22 3.95
CA ALA A 34 -10.58 -13.32 4.73
C ALA A 34 -11.45 -14.48 4.23
N TYR A 35 -11.61 -14.60 2.91
CA TYR A 35 -12.32 -15.70 2.28
C TYR A 35 -11.71 -17.07 2.62
N LYS A 36 -10.38 -17.18 2.56
CA LYS A 36 -9.67 -18.43 2.89
C LYS A 36 -9.84 -18.83 4.37
N PHE A 37 -10.06 -17.87 5.26
CA PHE A 37 -10.32 -18.09 6.68
C PHE A 37 -11.81 -18.26 7.05
N GLY A 38 -12.70 -18.22 6.05
CA GLY A 38 -14.12 -18.55 6.19
C GLY A 38 -15.07 -17.36 6.10
N ASP A 39 -14.58 -16.14 5.90
CA ASP A 39 -15.42 -14.96 5.72
C ASP A 39 -15.72 -14.69 4.24
N ASP A 40 -16.94 -15.03 3.80
CA ASP A 40 -17.38 -14.81 2.43
C ASP A 40 -18.08 -13.45 2.19
N THR A 41 -18.07 -12.54 3.18
CA THR A 41 -18.72 -11.22 3.09
C THR A 41 -18.25 -10.42 1.88
N ALA A 42 -16.93 -10.25 1.71
CA ALA A 42 -16.35 -9.54 0.57
C ALA A 42 -16.70 -10.20 -0.76
N LYS A 43 -16.72 -11.54 -0.82
CA LYS A 43 -17.07 -12.31 -2.02
C LYS A 43 -18.53 -12.08 -2.42
N LYS A 44 -19.45 -12.15 -1.46
CA LYS A 44 -20.89 -11.91 -1.67
C LYS A 44 -21.19 -10.48 -2.16
N GLN A 45 -20.35 -9.51 -1.78
CA GLN A 45 -20.45 -8.13 -2.25
C GLN A 45 -19.69 -7.88 -3.58
N GLY A 46 -19.18 -8.91 -4.25
CA GLY A 46 -18.44 -8.78 -5.50
C GLY A 46 -17.06 -8.14 -5.37
N ARG A 47 -16.49 -8.11 -4.15
CA ARG A 47 -15.21 -7.44 -3.83
C ARG A 47 -14.02 -8.39 -3.85
N LEU A 48 -14.23 -9.70 -4.01
CA LEU A 48 -13.16 -10.66 -4.27
C LEU A 48 -12.75 -10.62 -5.76
N THR A 49 -12.16 -9.52 -6.18
CA THR A 49 -11.76 -9.26 -7.58
C THR A 49 -10.54 -8.32 -7.61
N LEU A 50 -9.79 -8.33 -8.71
CA LEU A 50 -8.72 -7.34 -8.97
C LEU A 50 -9.25 -6.09 -9.69
N SER A 51 -10.56 -6.01 -9.97
CA SER A 51 -11.16 -4.85 -10.62
C SER A 51 -10.99 -3.59 -9.78
N PRO A 52 -10.34 -2.53 -10.30
CA PRO A 52 -10.19 -1.28 -9.57
C PRO A 52 -11.51 -0.64 -9.14
N MET A 53 -12.56 -0.82 -9.95
CA MET A 53 -13.87 -0.25 -9.66
C MET A 53 -14.51 -0.80 -8.39
N ALA A 54 -14.07 -1.99 -7.94
CA ALA A 54 -14.54 -2.59 -6.70
C ALA A 54 -13.86 -2.04 -5.43
N HIS A 55 -12.72 -1.36 -5.59
CA HIS A 55 -11.81 -1.03 -4.49
C HIS A 55 -11.47 0.45 -4.37
N LEU A 56 -11.51 1.21 -5.47
CA LEU A 56 -11.11 2.61 -5.44
C LEU A 56 -12.26 3.51 -5.02
N ASP A 57 -11.91 4.52 -4.21
CA ASP A 57 -12.77 5.65 -3.91
C ASP A 57 -12.34 6.83 -4.81
N PRO A 58 -13.23 7.37 -5.68
CA PRO A 58 -12.90 8.53 -6.51
C PRO A 58 -12.40 9.74 -5.72
N ILE A 59 -12.93 9.98 -4.52
CA ILE A 59 -12.49 11.09 -3.66
C ILE A 59 -11.09 10.79 -3.12
N GLY A 60 -10.84 9.55 -2.70
CA GLY A 60 -9.53 9.09 -2.28
C GLY A 60 -8.47 9.21 -3.38
N MET A 61 -8.84 8.89 -4.64
CA MET A 61 -7.95 9.06 -5.79
C MET A 61 -7.61 10.54 -6.04
N ILE A 62 -8.60 11.42 -5.96
CA ILE A 62 -8.39 12.87 -6.12
C ILE A 62 -7.48 13.40 -4.98
N ALA A 63 -7.70 12.93 -3.75
CA ALA A 63 -6.89 13.31 -2.60
C ALA A 63 -5.41 12.97 -2.81
N VAL A 64 -5.09 11.83 -3.43
CA VAL A 64 -3.70 11.46 -3.74
C VAL A 64 -3.04 12.48 -4.66
N LEU A 65 -3.75 12.97 -5.68
CA LEU A 65 -3.20 13.90 -6.65
C LEU A 65 -2.96 15.30 -6.06
N ILE A 66 -3.84 15.74 -5.16
CA ILE A 66 -3.80 17.08 -4.57
C ILE A 66 -2.94 17.11 -3.30
N LEU A 67 -3.18 16.15 -2.40
CA LEU A 67 -2.59 16.10 -1.06
C LEU A 67 -1.36 15.19 -0.96
N GLY A 68 -1.13 14.31 -1.95
CA GLY A 68 -0.12 13.25 -1.86
C GLY A 68 -0.54 12.07 -0.99
N PHE A 69 -1.78 12.07 -0.51
CA PHE A 69 -2.35 11.02 0.33
C PHE A 69 -3.82 10.79 -0.02
N GLY A 70 -4.27 9.54 0.01
CA GLY A 70 -5.68 9.21 -0.07
C GLY A 70 -5.94 7.77 0.34
N TRP A 71 -7.18 7.33 0.15
CA TRP A 71 -7.66 6.05 0.67
C TRP A 71 -8.37 5.24 -0.42
N ALA A 72 -8.35 3.92 -0.25
CA ALA A 72 -9.24 3.02 -0.95
C ALA A 72 -10.60 2.94 -0.24
N ARG A 73 -11.58 2.33 -0.90
CA ARG A 73 -12.77 1.84 -0.22
C ARG A 73 -12.38 0.56 0.51
N PRO A 74 -12.38 0.50 1.85
CA PRO A 74 -11.88 -0.68 2.56
C PRO A 74 -12.79 -1.89 2.34
N VAL A 75 -12.23 -3.07 2.13
CA VAL A 75 -12.99 -4.33 2.00
C VAL A 75 -13.67 -4.71 3.32
N PRO A 76 -14.97 -5.10 3.29
CA PRO A 76 -15.65 -5.55 4.50
C PRO A 76 -15.10 -6.89 4.94
N VAL A 77 -14.69 -6.95 6.20
CA VAL A 77 -14.28 -8.18 6.88
C VAL A 77 -15.18 -8.38 8.08
N ASN A 78 -15.75 -9.56 8.22
CA ASN A 78 -16.59 -9.96 9.33
C ASN A 78 -15.87 -10.99 10.22
N PRO A 79 -15.29 -10.56 11.36
CA PRO A 79 -14.56 -11.46 12.25
C PRO A 79 -15.40 -12.59 12.84
N TYR A 80 -16.73 -12.45 12.88
CA TYR A 80 -17.64 -13.50 13.39
C TYR A 80 -17.71 -14.72 12.47
N ASN A 81 -17.33 -14.59 11.21
CA ASN A 81 -17.31 -15.70 10.26
C ASN A 81 -16.02 -16.53 10.34
N PHE A 82 -14.99 -16.06 11.05
CA PHE A 82 -13.70 -16.75 11.12
C PHE A 82 -13.72 -17.94 12.06
N LYS A 83 -13.12 -19.06 11.60
CA LYS A 83 -12.88 -20.23 12.46
C LYS A 83 -11.90 -19.96 13.60
N ARG A 84 -10.89 -19.10 13.35
CA ARG A 84 -9.88 -18.66 14.32
C ARG A 84 -9.74 -17.14 14.27
N PRO A 85 -10.63 -16.38 14.93
CA PRO A 85 -10.76 -14.93 14.70
C PRO A 85 -9.48 -14.13 14.90
N ARG A 86 -8.68 -14.41 15.94
CA ARG A 86 -7.43 -13.67 16.19
C ARG A 86 -6.36 -13.92 15.13
N LEU A 87 -6.09 -15.18 14.81
CA LEU A 87 -5.10 -15.53 13.80
C LEU A 87 -5.54 -15.05 12.41
N ALA A 88 -6.83 -15.23 12.08
CA ALA A 88 -7.40 -14.78 10.82
C ALA A 88 -7.32 -13.25 10.70
N GLY A 89 -7.68 -12.50 11.74
CA GLY A 89 -7.61 -11.05 11.74
C GLY A 89 -6.19 -10.51 11.53
N ILE A 90 -5.18 -11.08 12.21
CA ILE A 90 -3.77 -10.74 11.99
C ILE A 90 -3.35 -11.03 10.54
N LEU A 91 -3.66 -12.23 10.02
CA LEU A 91 -3.26 -12.62 8.67
C LEU A 91 -3.96 -11.80 7.60
N VAL A 92 -5.23 -11.45 7.80
CA VAL A 92 -5.97 -10.55 6.92
C VAL A 92 -5.33 -9.17 6.95
N SER A 93 -5.05 -8.61 8.13
CA SER A 93 -4.44 -7.28 8.25
C SER A 93 -3.07 -7.21 7.58
N ILE A 94 -2.24 -8.25 7.72
CA ILE A 94 -0.90 -8.26 7.11
C ILE A 94 -0.94 -8.58 5.60
N ALA A 95 -2.05 -9.13 5.07
CA ALA A 95 -2.17 -9.52 3.67
C ALA A 95 -1.97 -8.35 2.70
N GLY A 96 -2.60 -7.21 2.96
CA GLY A 96 -2.45 -5.99 2.16
C GLY A 96 -0.99 -5.50 2.12
N PRO A 97 -0.34 -5.25 3.27
CA PRO A 97 1.07 -4.87 3.34
C PRO A 97 2.00 -5.86 2.62
N ILE A 98 1.82 -7.18 2.83
CA ILE A 98 2.60 -8.21 2.12
C ILE A 98 2.41 -8.12 0.61
N SER A 99 1.19 -7.87 0.13
CA SER A 99 0.93 -7.75 -1.31
C SER A 99 1.68 -6.56 -1.93
N ASN A 100 1.80 -5.44 -1.22
CA ASN A 100 2.57 -4.28 -1.67
C ASN A 100 4.08 -4.60 -1.68
N LEU A 101 4.58 -5.34 -0.69
CA LEU A 101 5.98 -5.83 -0.71
C LEU A 101 6.24 -6.69 -1.94
N ILE A 102 5.32 -7.62 -2.26
CA ILE A 102 5.40 -8.48 -3.45
C ILE A 102 5.37 -7.64 -4.73
N LEU A 103 4.46 -6.67 -4.86
CA LEU A 103 4.41 -5.79 -6.02
C LEU A 103 5.69 -4.97 -6.20
N SER A 104 6.29 -4.48 -5.10
CA SER A 104 7.58 -3.79 -5.14
C SER A 104 8.68 -4.68 -5.70
N ALA A 105 8.75 -5.93 -5.23
CA ALA A 105 9.69 -6.92 -5.73
C ALA A 105 9.47 -7.27 -7.21
N ILE A 106 8.21 -7.47 -7.63
CA ILE A 106 7.85 -7.69 -9.04
C ILE A 106 8.27 -6.50 -9.91
N GLY A 107 8.01 -5.26 -9.45
CA GLY A 107 8.44 -4.06 -10.14
C GLY A 107 9.95 -3.99 -10.34
N LEU A 108 10.74 -4.30 -9.30
CA LEU A 108 12.20 -4.38 -9.39
C LEU A 108 12.67 -5.46 -10.37
N ILE A 109 12.10 -6.66 -10.30
CA ILE A 109 12.44 -7.78 -11.19
C ILE A 109 12.20 -7.39 -12.65
N ILE A 110 11.04 -6.80 -12.96
CA ILE A 110 10.72 -6.37 -14.32
C ILE A 110 11.67 -5.27 -14.77
N TRP A 111 11.90 -4.25 -13.94
CA TRP A 111 12.81 -3.15 -14.26
C TRP A 111 14.24 -3.63 -14.54
N TYR A 112 14.80 -4.51 -13.70
CA TYR A 112 16.14 -5.06 -13.91
C TYR A 112 16.22 -6.00 -15.10
N SER A 113 15.16 -6.74 -15.40
CA SER A 113 15.07 -7.50 -16.65
C SER A 113 15.17 -6.58 -17.87
N LEU A 114 14.43 -5.46 -17.88
CA LEU A 114 14.46 -4.51 -19.00
C LEU A 114 15.84 -3.89 -19.21
N LEU A 115 16.56 -3.59 -18.12
CA LEU A 115 17.94 -3.10 -18.17
C LEU A 115 18.90 -4.16 -18.69
N THR A 116 18.86 -5.36 -18.10
CA THR A 116 19.86 -6.41 -18.36
C THR A 116 19.75 -6.98 -19.77
N PHE A 117 18.54 -7.09 -20.30
CA PHE A 117 18.30 -7.59 -21.65
C PHE A 117 18.40 -6.51 -22.74
N GLY A 118 18.84 -5.29 -22.41
CA GLY A 118 19.04 -4.21 -23.39
C GLY A 118 17.74 -3.74 -24.08
N VAL A 119 16.57 -4.01 -23.48
CA VAL A 119 15.27 -3.63 -24.05
C VAL A 119 15.16 -2.11 -24.13
N LEU A 120 15.69 -1.42 -23.13
CA LEU A 120 15.66 0.04 -23.05
C LEU A 120 16.55 0.72 -24.10
N ASP A 121 17.61 0.06 -24.54
CA ASP A 121 18.52 0.59 -25.59
C ASP A 121 17.87 0.54 -26.98
N SER A 122 16.85 -0.31 -27.15
CA SER A 122 16.18 -0.57 -28.43
C SER A 122 14.95 0.32 -28.66
N ILE A 123 14.59 1.20 -27.72
CA ILE A 123 13.40 2.04 -27.77
C ILE A 123 13.76 3.53 -27.71
N PRO A 124 12.86 4.45 -28.13
CA PRO A 124 13.13 5.88 -28.03
C PRO A 124 13.40 6.32 -26.59
N PHE A 125 14.38 7.20 -26.40
CA PHE A 125 14.77 7.70 -25.07
C PHE A 125 13.59 8.19 -24.24
N ALA A 126 12.63 8.93 -24.85
CA ALA A 126 11.45 9.42 -24.15
C ALA A 126 10.57 8.29 -23.58
N VAL A 127 10.49 7.14 -24.26
CA VAL A 127 9.75 5.96 -23.80
C VAL A 127 10.50 5.26 -22.68
N ALA A 128 11.81 5.09 -22.82
CA ALA A 128 12.67 4.50 -21.79
C ALA A 128 12.62 5.33 -20.49
N ASP A 129 12.69 6.66 -20.60
CA ASP A 129 12.58 7.57 -19.47
C ASP A 129 11.20 7.48 -18.79
N THR A 130 10.12 7.44 -19.57
CA THR A 130 8.75 7.27 -19.02
C THR A 130 8.60 5.94 -18.28
N LEU A 131 9.17 4.85 -18.81
CA LEU A 131 9.18 3.55 -18.12
C LEU A 131 9.99 3.60 -16.83
N ALA A 132 11.17 4.22 -16.85
CA ALA A 132 12.00 4.39 -15.67
C ALA A 132 11.24 5.13 -14.55
N GLN A 133 10.60 6.26 -14.90
CA GLN A 133 9.77 7.03 -13.98
C GLN A 133 8.60 6.19 -13.45
N PHE A 134 7.90 5.45 -14.31
CA PHE A 134 6.81 4.58 -13.89
C PHE A 134 7.27 3.51 -12.89
N PHE A 135 8.33 2.77 -13.18
CA PHE A 135 8.83 1.72 -12.28
C PHE A 135 9.35 2.32 -10.97
N GLN A 136 10.04 3.46 -11.01
CA GLN A 136 10.47 4.16 -9.80
C GLN A 136 9.26 4.53 -8.93
N ILE A 137 8.22 5.16 -9.52
CA ILE A 137 7.00 5.51 -8.81
C ILE A 137 6.31 4.25 -8.28
N PHE A 138 6.14 3.22 -9.10
CA PHE A 138 5.44 1.99 -8.74
C PHE A 138 6.11 1.25 -7.57
N ILE A 139 7.43 1.05 -7.63
CA ILE A 139 8.20 0.38 -6.57
C ILE A 139 8.12 1.20 -5.29
N MET A 140 8.42 2.51 -5.36
CA MET A 140 8.44 3.36 -4.18
C MET A 140 7.06 3.52 -3.55
N LEU A 141 6.00 3.66 -4.36
CA LEU A 141 4.63 3.78 -3.89
C LEU A 141 4.20 2.52 -3.13
N ASN A 142 4.52 1.33 -3.65
CA ASN A 142 4.20 0.08 -2.95
C ASN A 142 4.99 -0.06 -1.63
N ILE A 143 6.27 0.32 -1.58
CA ILE A 143 7.03 0.34 -0.32
C ILE A 143 6.44 1.36 0.67
N VAL A 144 6.06 2.55 0.20
CA VAL A 144 5.38 3.56 1.03
C VAL A 144 4.07 3.00 1.59
N LEU A 145 3.22 2.38 0.76
CA LEU A 145 1.96 1.79 1.21
C LEU A 145 2.17 0.63 2.19
N LEU A 146 3.21 -0.18 2.00
CA LEU A 146 3.64 -1.20 2.97
C LEU A 146 3.95 -0.58 4.32
N VAL A 147 4.89 0.38 4.36
CA VAL A 147 5.37 0.98 5.61
C VAL A 147 4.26 1.78 6.29
N PHE A 148 3.49 2.54 5.52
CA PHE A 148 2.37 3.32 6.02
C PHE A 148 1.31 2.43 6.66
N ASN A 149 0.86 1.39 5.98
CA ASN A 149 -0.17 0.52 6.54
C ASN A 149 0.32 -0.31 7.74
N LEU A 150 1.63 -0.47 7.95
CA LEU A 150 2.17 -1.11 9.16
C LEU A 150 2.26 -0.17 10.38
N LEU A 151 1.97 1.12 10.23
CA LEU A 151 1.93 2.03 11.38
C LEU A 151 0.79 1.62 12.35
N PRO A 152 1.03 1.61 13.67
CA PRO A 152 0.04 1.20 14.66
C PRO A 152 -0.97 2.32 14.97
N ILE A 153 -1.57 2.92 13.94
CA ILE A 153 -2.51 4.05 14.05
C ILE A 153 -3.81 3.67 13.32
N PRO A 154 -5.00 3.79 13.95
CA PRO A 154 -6.26 3.55 13.24
C PRO A 154 -6.44 4.51 12.06
N PRO A 155 -7.02 4.06 10.93
CA PRO A 155 -7.59 2.73 10.67
C PRO A 155 -6.61 1.74 9.99
N LEU A 156 -5.30 1.98 10.07
CA LEU A 156 -4.28 1.24 9.31
C LEU A 156 -4.16 -0.22 9.76
N ASP A 157 -3.66 -1.08 8.87
CA ASP A 157 -3.56 -2.52 9.11
C ASP A 157 -2.71 -2.88 10.33
N GLY A 158 -1.61 -2.15 10.56
CA GLY A 158 -0.72 -2.33 11.70
C GLY A 158 -1.45 -2.13 13.02
N TYR A 159 -2.42 -1.23 13.07
CA TYR A 159 -3.28 -1.08 14.24
C TYR A 159 -4.14 -2.32 14.48
N ARG A 160 -4.72 -2.91 13.42
CA ARG A 160 -5.52 -4.13 13.52
C ARG A 160 -4.70 -5.33 13.99
N VAL A 161 -3.45 -5.43 13.54
CA VAL A 161 -2.50 -6.43 14.05
C VAL A 161 -2.29 -6.27 15.56
N VAL A 162 -2.03 -5.03 16.02
CA VAL A 162 -1.87 -4.75 17.46
C VAL A 162 -3.16 -5.05 18.24
N GLU A 163 -4.31 -4.71 17.67
CA GLU A 163 -5.63 -4.95 18.26
C GLU A 163 -5.91 -6.44 18.47
N ASP A 164 -5.62 -7.29 17.48
CA ASP A 164 -5.85 -8.74 17.59
C ASP A 164 -4.81 -9.47 18.46
N LEU A 165 -3.63 -8.87 18.65
CA LEU A 165 -2.63 -9.33 19.63
C LEU A 165 -2.96 -8.89 21.06
N ALA A 166 -3.75 -7.82 21.23
CA ALA A 166 -4.06 -7.27 22.53
C ALA A 166 -5.00 -8.19 23.35
N PRO A 167 -4.87 -8.19 24.70
CA PRO A 167 -5.84 -8.79 25.60
C PRO A 167 -7.27 -8.26 25.37
N THR A 168 -8.29 -9.10 25.57
CA THR A 168 -9.70 -8.80 25.24
C THR A 168 -10.23 -7.52 25.90
N ASN A 169 -9.77 -7.21 27.12
CA ASN A 169 -10.13 -6.00 27.87
C ASN A 169 -9.52 -4.71 27.31
N ILE A 170 -8.36 -4.81 26.66
CA ILE A 170 -7.69 -3.69 25.98
C ILE A 170 -8.31 -3.51 24.60
N ARG A 171 -8.55 -4.61 23.88
CA ARG A 171 -9.19 -4.60 22.57
C ARG A 171 -10.52 -3.85 22.55
N SER A 172 -11.41 -4.11 23.52
CA SER A 172 -12.70 -3.41 23.57
C SER A 172 -12.56 -1.89 23.71
N LYS A 173 -11.52 -1.42 24.42
CA LYS A 173 -11.19 0.01 24.52
C LYS A 173 -10.59 0.53 23.22
N MET A 174 -9.67 -0.23 22.61
CA MET A 174 -9.06 0.10 21.32
C MET A 174 -10.14 0.34 20.25
N THR A 175 -11.12 -0.55 20.12
CA THR A 175 -12.21 -0.39 19.15
C THR A 175 -13.04 0.89 19.37
N GLN A 176 -13.22 1.32 20.63
CA GLN A 176 -13.92 2.58 20.94
C GLN A 176 -13.13 3.82 20.48
N TYR A 177 -11.80 3.76 20.48
CA TYR A 177 -10.94 4.89 20.14
C TYR A 177 -10.58 4.99 18.66
N GLU A 178 -10.93 4.00 17.84
CA GLU A 178 -10.61 3.99 16.40
C GLU A 178 -11.02 5.25 15.65
N LYS A 179 -12.21 5.78 15.95
CA LYS A 179 -12.72 7.02 15.34
C LYS A 179 -11.80 8.21 15.59
N TYR A 180 -11.29 8.33 16.82
CA TYR A 180 -10.35 9.40 17.19
C TYR A 180 -8.98 9.17 16.55
N GLY A 181 -8.54 7.91 16.42
CA GLY A 181 -7.31 7.55 15.72
C GLY A 181 -7.35 7.94 14.24
N ALA A 182 -8.47 7.68 13.54
CA ALA A 182 -8.62 8.07 12.15
C ALA A 182 -8.58 9.60 11.95
N ILE A 183 -9.20 10.36 12.86
CA ILE A 183 -9.13 11.83 12.86
C ILE A 183 -7.70 12.30 13.14
N ALA A 184 -7.02 11.69 14.12
CA ALA A 184 -5.64 12.02 14.45
C ALA A 184 -4.70 11.74 13.26
N LEU A 185 -4.87 10.63 12.54
CA LEU A 185 -4.12 10.33 11.33
C LEU A 185 -4.34 11.41 10.25
N LEU A 186 -5.59 11.82 10.02
CA LEU A 186 -5.92 12.85 9.05
C LEU A 186 -5.28 14.20 9.41
N ILE A 187 -5.33 14.61 10.68
CA ILE A 187 -4.64 15.82 11.18
C ILE A 187 -3.13 15.68 10.95
N LEU A 188 -2.56 14.55 11.31
CA LEU A 188 -1.12 14.33 11.23
C LEU A 188 -0.61 14.38 9.78
N VAL A 189 -1.36 13.83 8.83
CA VAL A 189 -0.98 13.81 7.40
C VAL A 189 -1.19 15.16 6.72
N ILE A 190 -2.27 15.89 7.04
CA ILE A 190 -2.57 17.19 6.41
C ILE A 190 -1.70 18.31 6.98
N THR A 191 -1.28 18.20 8.24
CA THR A 191 -0.43 19.21 8.88
C THR A 191 1.07 18.90 8.72
N PRO A 192 1.96 19.88 8.98
CA PRO A 192 3.40 19.63 9.02
C PRO A 192 3.85 18.66 10.14
N LEU A 193 2.95 18.18 10.99
CA LEU A 193 3.25 17.22 12.06
C LEU A 193 3.78 15.89 11.50
N SER A 194 3.36 15.50 10.29
CA SER A 194 3.91 14.34 9.59
C SER A 194 5.42 14.39 9.46
N ASN A 195 6.02 15.58 9.29
CA ASN A 195 7.47 15.76 9.18
C ASN A 195 8.24 15.36 10.44
N TYR A 196 7.59 15.42 11.61
CA TYR A 196 8.21 15.10 12.90
C TYR A 196 7.81 13.71 13.43
N THR A 197 6.84 13.05 12.79
CA THR A 197 6.24 11.81 13.30
C THR A 197 6.39 10.66 12.30
N ILE A 198 5.74 10.74 11.13
CA ILE A 198 5.78 9.69 10.10
C ILE A 198 7.07 9.76 9.27
N GLN A 199 7.49 10.96 8.85
CA GLN A 199 8.63 11.13 7.96
C GLN A 199 9.96 10.58 8.53
N PRO A 200 10.28 10.72 9.84
CA PRO A 200 11.46 10.08 10.40
C PRO A 200 11.44 8.55 10.24
N ILE A 201 10.28 7.92 10.41
CA ILE A 201 10.10 6.48 10.20
C ILE A 201 10.32 6.15 8.73
N PHE A 202 9.74 6.93 7.82
CA PHE A 202 9.86 6.71 6.38
C PHE A 202 11.30 6.84 5.89
N ASN A 203 12.01 7.89 6.32
CA ASN A 203 13.40 8.15 5.95
C ASN A 203 14.36 7.05 6.41
N VAL A 204 13.98 6.29 7.43
CA VAL A 204 14.74 5.13 7.91
C VAL A 204 14.27 3.87 7.18
N VAL A 205 13.00 3.50 7.33
CA VAL A 205 12.47 2.19 6.93
C VAL A 205 12.41 2.01 5.43
N ILE A 206 12.01 3.03 4.66
CA ILE A 206 11.83 2.89 3.20
C ILE A 206 13.16 2.58 2.51
N PRO A 207 14.27 3.32 2.75
CA PRO A 207 15.57 2.97 2.18
C PRO A 207 16.04 1.59 2.60
N TYR A 208 15.80 1.16 3.84
CA TYR A 208 16.18 -0.19 4.28
C TYR A 208 15.39 -1.28 3.56
N VAL A 209 14.08 -1.13 3.39
CA VAL A 209 13.26 -2.09 2.64
C VAL A 209 13.69 -2.15 1.18
N PHE A 210 13.92 -0.99 0.56
CA PHE A 210 14.41 -0.93 -0.81
C PHE A 210 15.80 -1.60 -0.94
N ALA A 211 16.74 -1.28 -0.05
CA ALA A 211 18.07 -1.86 -0.04
C ALA A 211 18.03 -3.37 0.19
N PHE A 212 17.14 -3.85 1.07
CA PHE A 212 16.92 -5.28 1.29
C PHE A 212 16.44 -5.97 0.01
N LEU A 213 15.38 -5.46 -0.63
CA LEU A 213 14.91 -6.02 -1.90
C LEU A 213 16.01 -5.98 -2.99
N ASN A 214 16.72 -4.86 -3.08
CA ASN A 214 17.81 -4.68 -4.03
C ASN A 214 18.94 -5.69 -3.79
N SER A 215 19.33 -5.92 -2.54
CA SER A 215 20.39 -6.88 -2.17
C SER A 215 20.08 -8.32 -2.56
N ILE A 216 18.79 -8.66 -2.70
CA ILE A 216 18.35 -9.99 -3.11
C ILE A 216 18.21 -10.06 -4.63
N ILE A 217 17.61 -9.03 -5.25
CA ILE A 217 17.19 -9.09 -6.65
C ILE A 217 18.33 -8.69 -7.59
N ALA A 218 19.07 -7.61 -7.32
CA ALA A 218 20.09 -7.11 -8.24
C ALA A 218 21.22 -8.11 -8.56
N PRO A 219 21.70 -8.95 -7.61
CA PRO A 219 22.71 -9.97 -7.93
C PRO A 219 22.21 -11.01 -8.94
N ILE A 220 20.92 -11.31 -8.97
CA ILE A 220 20.31 -12.26 -9.93
C ILE A 220 20.49 -11.75 -11.37
N PHE A 221 20.58 -10.44 -11.56
CA PHE A 221 20.74 -9.77 -12.84
C PHE A 221 22.18 -9.29 -13.10
N GLY A 222 23.13 -9.56 -12.19
CA GLY A 222 24.52 -9.11 -12.34
C GLY A 222 24.72 -7.59 -12.22
N LEU A 223 23.85 -6.91 -11.47
CA LEU A 223 23.87 -5.44 -11.31
C LEU A 223 24.63 -4.95 -10.07
N ILE A 224 25.24 -5.86 -9.29
CA ILE A 224 26.06 -5.59 -8.09
C ILE A 224 27.34 -6.42 -8.17
#